data_AF-A7SY36-F1
#
_entry.id   AF-A7SY36-F1
#
_cell.length_a   1.000
_cell.length_b   1.000
_cell.length_c   1.000
_cell.angle_alpha   90.00
_cell.angle_beta   90.00
_cell.angle_gamma   90.00
#
_symmetry.space_group_name_H-M   'P 1'
#
loop_
_entity.id
_entity.type
_entity.pdbx_description
1 polymer ?
#
loop_
_entity_poly.entity_id
_entity_poly.type
_entity_poly.pdbx_seq_one_letter_code
_entity_poly.pdbx_strand_id
1 'polypeptide(L)'
;MLYCKYGHGEWLVMLYCKYGHSEWLAMLYCKYGHSEWLAMLYCKYGHSEWLAMLYSSIRVARRYERLTGCLVLYKSNEMASALSGSEKKDNFQKLSRLLIDGGTKSLRNYFSSFHPPTSLTASLNAHKSTLTGLKGKVLKPPQWDILFPKSGPPTTAEDYDITLLTCLLRNISGLAPPASTTSWDKLPPATDQTKVAQVVRLKHYRNDLYAHIKTTEVETADFNQYWADISAALLSLGGISQVEVDDLYVAPLGEMDYGKLLEEWWHRG
;
A
#
# COMPACT_ATOMS: atom_id res chain seq x y z
N MET A 1 11.38 -38.31 49.07
CA MET A 1 11.03 -39.24 47.98
C MET A 1 9.65 -38.87 47.48
N LEU A 2 9.28 -38.81 46.20
CA LEU A 2 9.94 -38.70 44.90
C LEU A 2 8.72 -38.69 43.91
N TYR A 3 8.74 -37.83 42.88
CA TYR A 3 7.98 -37.92 41.60
C TYR A 3 6.48 -37.55 41.47
N CYS A 4 6.30 -36.36 40.88
CA CYS A 4 5.50 -35.98 39.70
C CYS A 4 4.72 -37.07 38.92
N LYS A 5 3.48 -36.76 38.51
CA LYS A 5 3.06 -36.80 37.09
C LYS A 5 1.67 -36.16 36.86
N TYR A 6 1.62 -35.29 35.83
CA TYR A 6 0.48 -34.65 35.17
C TYR A 6 -0.04 -33.31 35.71
N GLY A 7 0.13 -32.30 34.86
CA GLY A 7 -0.21 -30.91 35.08
C GLY A 7 -1.69 -30.58 34.84
N HIS A 8 -2.14 -29.51 35.48
CA HIS A 8 -3.49 -28.97 35.34
C HIS A 8 -3.47 -27.55 34.73
N GLY A 9 -2.66 -27.36 33.68
CA GLY A 9 -2.77 -26.18 32.80
C GLY A 9 -3.91 -26.29 31.78
N GLU A 10 -4.37 -27.51 31.49
CA GLU A 10 -5.35 -27.75 30.40
C GLU A 10 -6.81 -27.59 30.83
N TRP A 11 -7.12 -27.61 32.13
CA TRP A 11 -8.51 -27.47 32.58
C TRP A 11 -9.07 -26.06 32.37
N LEU A 12 -8.24 -25.03 32.47
CA LEU A 12 -8.64 -23.65 32.22
C LEU A 12 -8.97 -23.43 30.74
N VAL A 13 -8.16 -24.01 29.84
CA VAL A 13 -8.37 -23.97 28.38
C VAL A 13 -9.61 -24.78 27.99
N MET A 14 -9.85 -25.93 28.64
CA MET A 14 -11.05 -26.74 28.44
C MET A 14 -12.33 -26.05 28.92
N LEU A 15 -12.29 -25.27 30.01
CA LEU A 15 -13.43 -24.46 30.43
C LEU A 15 -13.74 -23.35 29.40
N TYR A 16 -12.69 -22.75 28.83
CA TYR A 16 -12.75 -21.68 27.83
C TYR A 16 -13.35 -22.16 26.50
N CYS A 17 -12.95 -23.36 26.04
CA CYS A 17 -13.45 -23.93 24.78
C CYS A 17 -14.82 -24.61 24.90
N LYS A 18 -15.21 -25.11 26.09
CA LYS A 18 -16.43 -25.94 26.26
C LYS A 18 -17.70 -25.15 26.62
N TYR A 19 -17.59 -24.00 27.28
CA TYR A 19 -18.76 -23.30 27.83
C TYR A 19 -19.08 -21.94 27.20
N GLY A 20 -18.38 -21.53 26.13
CA GLY A 20 -18.88 -20.53 25.18
C GLY A 20 -19.42 -19.23 25.80
N HIS A 21 -18.88 -18.79 26.93
CA HIS A 21 -19.26 -17.57 27.64
C HIS A 21 -18.02 -17.08 28.39
N SER A 22 -17.53 -15.86 28.24
CA SER A 22 -18.16 -14.67 27.67
C SER A 22 -17.07 -13.62 27.41
N GLU A 23 -17.24 -12.85 26.33
CA GLU A 23 -16.46 -11.64 26.00
C GLU A 23 -16.31 -10.69 27.20
N TRP A 24 -17.22 -10.77 28.18
CA TRP A 24 -17.20 -10.00 29.41
C TRP A 24 -15.94 -10.22 30.26
N LEU A 25 -15.43 -11.45 30.38
CA LEU A 25 -14.21 -11.76 31.14
C LEU A 25 -12.95 -11.25 30.43
N ALA A 26 -12.91 -11.34 29.09
CA ALA A 26 -11.84 -10.76 28.28
C ALA A 26 -11.85 -9.22 28.32
N MET A 27 -13.05 -8.62 28.28
CA MET A 27 -13.23 -7.17 28.42
C MET A 27 -12.73 -6.64 29.78
N LEU A 28 -13.03 -7.34 30.87
CA LEU A 28 -12.54 -6.96 32.21
C LEU A 28 -11.02 -7.10 32.34
N TYR A 29 -10.45 -8.11 31.68
CA TYR A 29 -9.00 -8.36 31.65
C TYR A 29 -8.23 -7.24 30.92
N CYS A 30 -8.76 -6.78 29.78
CA CYS A 30 -8.16 -5.70 29.00
C CYS A 30 -8.40 -4.30 29.60
N LYS A 31 -9.55 -4.05 30.23
CA LYS A 31 -9.96 -2.71 30.67
C LYS A 31 -9.35 -2.27 32.02
N TYR A 32 -9.14 -3.17 32.97
CA TYR A 32 -8.75 -2.79 34.35
C TYR A 32 -7.32 -3.20 34.74
N GLY A 33 -6.58 -3.82 33.81
CA GLY A 33 -5.25 -4.35 34.09
C GLY A 33 -5.24 -5.46 35.14
N HIS A 34 -4.21 -6.31 35.12
CA HIS A 34 -4.16 -7.58 35.87
C HIS A 34 -4.29 -7.49 37.41
N SER A 35 -4.43 -6.31 38.05
CA SER A 35 -4.39 -6.17 39.51
C SER A 35 -5.61 -5.57 40.20
N GLU A 36 -6.37 -4.65 39.59
CA GLU A 36 -7.35 -3.87 40.36
C GLU A 36 -8.64 -4.65 40.65
N TRP A 37 -9.12 -5.43 39.68
CA TRP A 37 -10.35 -6.23 39.86
C TRP A 37 -10.14 -7.45 40.77
N LEU A 38 -8.93 -8.03 40.77
CA LEU A 38 -8.52 -9.10 41.70
C LEU A 38 -8.50 -8.60 43.15
N ALA A 39 -8.07 -7.36 43.37
CA ALA A 39 -8.14 -6.70 44.69
C ALA A 39 -9.60 -6.45 45.12
N MET A 40 -10.49 -6.10 44.19
CA MET A 40 -11.92 -5.96 44.48
C MET A 40 -12.59 -7.28 44.86
N LEU A 41 -12.24 -8.39 44.20
CA LEU A 41 -12.71 -9.73 44.58
C LEU A 41 -12.17 -10.17 45.94
N TYR A 42 -10.91 -9.86 46.23
CA TYR A 42 -10.26 -10.13 47.52
C TYR A 42 -10.96 -9.42 48.69
N CYS A 43 -11.30 -8.14 48.51
CA CYS A 43 -12.01 -7.34 49.52
C CYS A 43 -13.50 -7.72 49.67
N LYS A 44 -14.14 -8.25 48.62
CA LYS A 44 -15.58 -8.52 48.60
C LYS A 44 -15.97 -9.92 49.06
N TYR A 45 -15.13 -10.94 48.82
CA TYR A 45 -15.52 -12.34 49.04
C TYR A 45 -14.72 -13.08 50.12
N GLY A 46 -13.66 -12.48 50.66
CA GLY A 46 -12.98 -12.97 51.87
C GLY A 46 -12.24 -14.30 51.69
N HIS A 47 -10.94 -14.28 52.00
CA HIS A 47 -10.08 -15.45 52.25
C HIS A 47 -10.10 -16.59 51.23
N SER A 48 -9.09 -16.60 50.36
CA SER A 48 -8.46 -17.87 49.95
C SER A 48 -6.94 -17.71 49.89
N GLU A 49 -6.23 -18.68 50.48
CA GLU A 49 -4.75 -18.76 50.41
C GLU A 49 -4.25 -18.81 48.95
N TRP A 50 -5.09 -19.30 48.05
CA TRP A 50 -4.86 -19.36 46.61
C TRP A 50 -4.73 -17.97 45.94
N LEU A 51 -5.54 -16.99 46.35
CA LEU A 51 -5.45 -15.61 45.80
C LEU A 51 -4.18 -14.88 46.26
N ALA A 52 -3.71 -15.17 47.48
CA ALA A 52 -2.44 -14.63 47.99
C ALA A 52 -1.23 -15.22 47.26
N MET A 53 -1.27 -16.51 46.93
CA MET A 53 -0.27 -17.18 46.08
C MET A 53 -0.24 -16.61 44.66
N LEU A 54 -1.39 -16.29 44.08
CA LEU A 54 -1.48 -15.65 42.76
C LEU A 54 -0.89 -14.22 42.79
N TYR A 55 -1.26 -13.43 43.80
CA TYR A 55 -0.80 -12.04 43.95
C TYR A 55 0.73 -11.93 44.20
N SER A 56 1.29 -12.84 45.01
CA SER A 56 2.74 -12.91 45.24
C SER A 56 3.50 -13.34 43.98
N SER A 57 2.95 -14.29 43.22
CA SER A 57 3.49 -14.71 41.92
C SER A 57 3.48 -13.57 40.89
N ILE A 58 2.42 -12.76 40.88
CA ILE A 58 2.31 -11.55 40.05
C ILE A 58 3.34 -10.48 40.47
N ARG A 59 3.62 -10.30 41.77
CA ARG A 59 4.69 -9.37 42.22
C ARG A 59 6.08 -9.81 41.76
N VAL A 60 6.36 -11.12 41.74
CA VAL A 60 7.61 -11.67 41.21
C VAL A 60 7.66 -11.48 39.69
N ALA A 61 6.55 -11.72 38.98
CA ALA A 61 6.43 -11.43 37.55
C ALA A 61 6.66 -9.95 37.23
N ARG A 62 6.11 -9.01 38.01
CA ARG A 62 6.35 -7.56 37.87
C ARG A 62 7.79 -7.15 38.15
N ARG A 63 8.50 -7.87 39.04
CA ARG A 63 9.93 -7.62 39.29
C ARG A 63 10.79 -8.13 38.14
N TYR A 64 10.36 -9.23 37.50
CA TYR A 64 10.92 -9.71 36.24
C TYR A 64 10.64 -8.73 35.09
N GLU A 65 9.41 -8.25 34.93
CA GLU A 65 9.01 -7.23 33.92
C GLU A 65 9.71 -5.89 34.09
N ARG A 66 10.04 -5.47 35.33
CA ARG A 66 10.81 -4.23 35.54
C ARG A 66 12.28 -4.39 35.15
N LEU A 67 12.84 -5.58 35.37
CA LEU A 67 14.21 -5.91 34.96
C LEU A 67 14.31 -6.15 33.45
N THR A 68 13.31 -6.78 32.82
CA THR A 68 13.21 -6.89 31.36
C THR A 68 12.78 -5.57 30.70
N GLY A 69 12.01 -4.72 31.38
CA GLY A 69 11.60 -3.39 30.92
C GLY A 69 12.79 -2.42 30.78
N CYS A 70 13.80 -2.50 31.66
CA CYS A 70 15.07 -1.81 31.44
C CYS A 70 15.85 -2.36 30.24
N LEU A 71 15.72 -3.65 29.92
CA LEU A 71 16.30 -4.26 28.72
C LEU A 71 15.53 -3.88 27.44
N VAL A 72 14.22 -3.64 27.52
CA VAL A 72 13.38 -3.14 26.43
C VAL A 72 13.70 -1.67 26.13
N LEU A 73 13.96 -0.84 27.16
CA LEU A 73 14.43 0.54 26.96
C LEU A 73 15.88 0.61 26.45
N TYR A 74 16.72 -0.40 26.72
CA TYR A 74 18.07 -0.47 26.13
C TYR A 74 18.06 -1.00 24.69
N LYS A 75 16.95 -1.60 24.24
CA LYS A 75 16.71 -2.03 22.86
C LYS A 75 16.03 -0.99 21.98
N SER A 76 15.57 0.16 22.51
CA SER A 76 15.04 1.25 21.68
C SER A 76 16.13 2.02 20.91
N ASN A 77 17.35 1.50 20.88
CA ASN A 77 18.37 1.85 19.89
C ASN A 77 18.55 0.75 18.82
N GLU A 78 17.54 -0.12 18.64
CA GLU A 78 17.38 -0.90 17.41
C GLU A 78 17.23 0.10 16.27
N MET A 79 18.28 0.20 15.44
CA MET A 79 18.23 0.80 14.12
C MET A 79 16.90 0.42 13.46
N ALA A 80 16.00 1.39 13.29
CA ALA A 80 14.73 1.17 12.59
C ALA A 80 15.03 0.36 11.33
N SER A 81 14.45 -0.84 11.24
CA SER A 81 14.73 -1.75 10.14
C SER A 81 14.48 -1.02 8.83
N ALA A 82 15.38 -1.14 7.85
CA ALA A 82 15.16 -0.55 6.53
C ALA A 82 13.85 -1.04 5.86
N LEU A 83 13.29 -2.15 6.37
CA LEU A 83 12.06 -2.79 5.93
C LEU A 83 10.83 -2.46 6.79
N SER A 84 10.97 -1.72 7.89
CA SER A 84 9.80 -1.31 8.68
C SER A 84 8.95 -0.30 7.90
N GLY A 85 7.63 -0.36 8.08
CA GLY A 85 6.71 0.63 7.53
C GLY A 85 6.92 2.01 8.13
N SER A 86 6.57 3.04 7.36
CA SER A 86 6.55 4.44 7.80
C SER A 86 5.60 5.22 6.89
N GLU A 87 5.08 6.35 7.36
CA GLU A 87 4.24 7.24 6.54
C GLU A 87 4.92 7.60 5.21
N LYS A 88 6.24 7.82 5.21
CA LYS A 88 7.00 8.14 4.01
C LYS A 88 7.05 6.98 3.00
N LYS A 89 7.13 5.74 3.49
CA LYS A 89 7.06 4.54 2.64
C LYS A 89 5.65 4.29 2.13
N ASP A 90 4.65 4.61 2.95
CA ASP A 90 3.24 4.54 2.57
C ASP A 90 2.94 5.55 1.45
N ASN A 91 3.45 6.77 1.54
CA ASN A 91 3.35 7.78 0.49
C ASN A 91 3.84 7.25 -0.87
N PHE A 92 4.99 6.58 -0.90
CA PHE A 92 5.52 5.96 -2.12
C PHE A 92 4.59 4.88 -2.68
N GLN A 93 4.01 4.05 -1.83
CA GLN A 93 3.07 3.01 -2.26
C GLN A 93 1.78 3.61 -2.84
N LYS A 94 1.25 4.66 -2.22
CA LYS A 94 0.10 5.41 -2.73
C LYS A 94 0.40 6.05 -4.09
N LEU A 95 1.54 6.73 -4.22
CA LEU A 95 1.99 7.26 -5.51
C LEU A 95 2.19 6.16 -6.55
N SER A 96 2.65 4.99 -6.13
CA SER A 96 2.81 3.84 -7.02
C SER A 96 1.49 3.37 -7.60
N ARG A 97 0.46 3.18 -6.76
CA ARG A 97 -0.88 2.81 -7.24
C ARG A 97 -1.48 3.90 -8.12
N LEU A 98 -1.36 5.17 -7.72
CA LEU A 98 -1.87 6.29 -8.49
C LEU A 98 -1.22 6.35 -9.88
N LEU A 99 0.11 6.32 -9.93
CA LEU A 99 0.86 6.50 -11.17
C LEU A 99 0.85 5.26 -12.05
N ILE A 100 1.06 4.07 -11.49
CA ILE A 100 1.14 2.84 -12.28
C ILE A 100 -0.26 2.38 -12.67
N ASP A 101 -1.16 2.15 -11.72
CA ASP A 101 -2.48 1.60 -12.02
C ASP A 101 -3.38 2.68 -12.65
N GLY A 102 -3.50 3.82 -11.96
CA GLY A 102 -4.29 4.96 -12.44
C GLY A 102 -3.72 5.58 -13.73
N GLY A 103 -2.40 5.74 -13.82
CA GLY A 103 -1.73 6.23 -15.03
C GLY A 103 -1.84 5.28 -16.22
N THR A 104 -1.70 3.97 -16.01
CA THR A 104 -1.91 2.99 -17.08
C THR A 104 -3.34 3.06 -17.60
N LYS A 105 -4.34 3.06 -16.71
CA LYS A 105 -5.76 3.14 -17.11
C LYS A 105 -6.06 4.44 -17.87
N SER A 106 -5.54 5.57 -17.40
CA SER A 106 -5.79 6.87 -18.03
C SER A 106 -5.09 7.03 -19.39
N LEU A 107 -3.85 6.56 -19.50
CA LEU A 107 -3.13 6.53 -20.78
C LEU A 107 -3.78 5.57 -21.77
N ARG A 108 -4.28 4.41 -21.32
CA ARG A 108 -5.01 3.44 -22.16
C ARG A 108 -6.30 4.04 -22.70
N ASN A 109 -7.04 4.76 -21.87
CA ASN A 109 -8.22 5.50 -22.30
C ASN A 109 -7.87 6.52 -23.40
N TYR A 110 -6.82 7.32 -23.19
CA TYR A 110 -6.40 8.29 -24.20
C TYR A 110 -5.88 7.63 -25.48
N PHE A 111 -5.07 6.58 -25.36
CA PHE A 111 -4.57 5.78 -26.50
C PHE A 111 -5.71 5.18 -27.34
N SER A 112 -6.75 4.67 -26.68
CA SER A 112 -7.92 4.07 -27.34
C SER A 112 -8.70 5.07 -28.19
N SER A 113 -8.58 6.38 -27.93
CA SER A 113 -9.19 7.42 -28.79
C SER A 113 -8.51 7.55 -30.17
N PHE A 114 -7.25 7.11 -30.30
CA PHE A 114 -6.51 7.07 -31.57
C PHE A 114 -6.47 5.67 -32.18
N HIS A 115 -6.44 4.65 -31.32
CA HIS A 115 -6.32 3.24 -31.71
C HIS A 115 -7.39 2.41 -30.99
N PRO A 116 -8.66 2.52 -31.40
CA PRO A 116 -9.74 1.74 -30.80
C PRO A 116 -9.45 0.22 -30.83
N PRO A 117 -9.93 -0.56 -29.85
CA PRO A 117 -9.71 -2.01 -29.81
C PRO A 117 -10.09 -2.74 -31.11
N THR A 118 -11.13 -2.27 -31.80
CA THR A 118 -11.62 -2.84 -33.07
C THR A 118 -10.65 -2.66 -34.25
N SER A 119 -9.79 -1.64 -34.21
CA SER A 119 -8.83 -1.33 -35.28
C SER A 119 -7.37 -1.40 -34.83
N LEU A 120 -7.13 -1.77 -33.57
CA LEU A 120 -5.79 -1.81 -32.96
C LEU A 120 -4.80 -2.65 -33.76
N THR A 121 -5.17 -3.88 -34.13
CA THR A 121 -4.31 -4.77 -34.93
C THR A 121 -3.93 -4.16 -36.28
N ALA A 122 -4.89 -3.53 -36.96
CA ALA A 122 -4.62 -2.87 -38.24
C ALA A 122 -3.67 -1.68 -38.05
N SER A 123 -3.88 -0.87 -37.00
CA SER A 123 -3.01 0.26 -36.66
C SER A 123 -1.57 -0.19 -36.32
N LEU A 124 -1.41 -1.22 -35.49
CA LEU A 124 -0.10 -1.76 -35.14
C LEU A 124 0.65 -2.27 -36.37
N ASN A 125 -0.05 -2.97 -37.27
CA ASN A 125 0.53 -3.45 -38.52
C ASN A 125 0.92 -2.31 -39.47
N ALA A 126 0.10 -1.26 -39.57
CA ALA A 126 0.41 -0.08 -40.38
C ALA A 126 1.68 0.64 -39.89
N HIS A 127 1.95 0.64 -38.59
CA HIS A 127 3.12 1.29 -37.98
C HIS A 127 4.27 0.32 -37.64
N LYS A 128 4.23 -0.92 -38.15
CA LYS A 128 5.20 -1.97 -37.79
C LYS A 128 6.64 -1.60 -38.12
N SER A 129 6.89 -0.86 -39.20
CA SER A 129 8.23 -0.36 -39.56
C SER A 129 8.80 0.58 -38.48
N THR A 130 8.01 1.58 -38.07
CA THR A 130 8.35 2.50 -36.98
C THR A 130 8.63 1.74 -35.68
N LEU A 131 7.75 0.82 -35.30
CA LEU A 131 7.89 0.03 -34.08
C LEU A 131 9.12 -0.89 -34.12
N THR A 132 9.45 -1.46 -35.28
CA THR A 132 10.66 -2.28 -35.46
C THR A 132 11.93 -1.45 -35.20
N GLY A 133 11.97 -0.18 -35.63
CA GLY A 133 13.08 0.73 -35.36
C GLY A 133 13.29 1.06 -33.87
N LEU A 134 12.24 0.87 -33.05
CA LEU A 134 12.26 1.09 -31.59
C LEU A 134 12.58 -0.18 -30.79
N LYS A 135 12.48 -1.37 -31.42
CA LYS A 135 12.73 -2.66 -30.77
C LYS A 135 14.17 -2.74 -30.25
N GLY A 136 14.32 -3.17 -29.00
CA GLY A 136 15.61 -3.30 -28.32
C GLY A 136 16.21 -1.98 -27.81
N LYS A 137 15.65 -0.82 -28.22
CA LYS A 137 16.03 0.50 -27.71
C LYS A 137 15.05 0.93 -26.63
N VAL A 138 13.86 1.33 -27.07
CA VAL A 138 12.77 1.83 -26.22
C VAL A 138 11.80 0.71 -25.90
N LEU A 139 11.40 -0.08 -26.90
CA LEU A 139 10.53 -1.25 -26.72
C LEU A 139 11.36 -2.45 -26.29
N LYS A 140 11.10 -2.95 -25.08
CA LYS A 140 11.79 -4.14 -24.56
C LYS A 140 11.23 -5.42 -25.17
N PRO A 141 11.99 -6.52 -25.22
CA PRO A 141 11.53 -7.77 -25.84
C PRO A 141 10.15 -8.26 -25.35
N PRO A 142 9.83 -8.23 -24.04
CA PRO A 142 8.50 -8.62 -23.57
C PRO A 142 7.38 -7.73 -24.14
N GLN A 143 7.61 -6.41 -24.22
CA GLN A 143 6.65 -5.47 -24.82
C GLN A 143 6.49 -5.71 -26.32
N TRP A 144 7.55 -6.11 -27.01
CA TRP A 144 7.47 -6.48 -28.42
C TRP A 144 6.57 -7.70 -28.63
N ASP A 145 6.74 -8.73 -27.79
CA ASP A 145 5.97 -9.97 -27.90
C ASP A 145 4.49 -9.77 -27.54
N ILE A 146 4.17 -8.75 -26.72
CA ILE A 146 2.79 -8.27 -26.47
C ILE A 146 2.16 -7.68 -27.75
N LEU A 147 2.90 -6.82 -28.47
CA LEU A 147 2.40 -6.16 -29.68
C LEU A 147 2.34 -7.10 -30.90
N PHE A 148 3.32 -7.99 -31.02
CA PHE A 148 3.49 -8.89 -32.16
C PHE A 148 3.83 -10.31 -31.69
N PRO A 149 2.84 -11.02 -31.12
CA PRO A 149 3.07 -12.37 -30.59
C PRO A 149 3.46 -13.34 -31.69
N LYS A 150 4.27 -14.36 -31.32
CA LYS A 150 4.73 -15.40 -32.24
C LYS A 150 3.59 -16.30 -32.75
N SER A 151 2.53 -16.43 -31.97
CA SER A 151 1.33 -17.20 -32.30
C SER A 151 0.10 -16.54 -31.71
N GLY A 152 -0.97 -16.47 -32.49
CA GLY A 152 -2.22 -15.83 -32.08
C GLY A 152 -2.31 -14.34 -32.45
N PRO A 153 -3.49 -13.72 -32.27
CA PRO A 153 -3.66 -12.28 -32.50
C PRO A 153 -2.89 -11.46 -31.46
N PRO A 154 -2.54 -10.18 -31.76
CA PRO A 154 -2.02 -9.25 -30.76
C PRO A 154 -2.92 -9.20 -29.52
N THR A 155 -2.29 -9.02 -28.37
CA THR A 155 -3.00 -8.76 -27.12
C THR A 155 -3.80 -7.45 -27.20
N THR A 156 -4.90 -7.38 -26.46
CA THR A 156 -5.65 -6.13 -26.30
C THR A 156 -4.79 -5.10 -25.56
N ALA A 157 -5.14 -3.82 -25.65
CA ALA A 157 -4.43 -2.77 -24.91
C ALA A 157 -4.51 -2.94 -23.37
N GLU A 158 -5.30 -3.88 -22.86
CA GLU A 158 -5.41 -4.21 -21.44
C GLU A 158 -4.10 -4.70 -20.82
N ASP A 159 -3.24 -5.35 -21.62
CA ASP A 159 -1.95 -5.86 -21.15
C ASP A 159 -0.82 -4.82 -21.28
N TYR A 160 -1.13 -3.60 -21.75
CA TYR A 160 -0.11 -2.59 -21.99
C TYR A 160 0.20 -1.84 -20.70
N ASP A 161 1.48 -1.86 -20.32
CA ASP A 161 2.00 -1.07 -19.20
C ASP A 161 2.11 0.43 -19.55
N ILE A 162 2.26 1.27 -18.52
CA ILE A 162 2.40 2.74 -18.64
C ILE A 162 3.52 3.17 -19.61
N THR A 163 4.62 2.42 -19.65
CA THR A 163 5.80 2.74 -20.48
C THR A 163 5.53 2.42 -21.94
N LEU A 164 4.89 1.28 -22.21
CA LEU A 164 4.44 0.88 -23.53
C LEU A 164 3.41 1.86 -24.07
N LEU A 165 2.39 2.22 -23.29
CA LEU A 165 1.38 3.20 -23.69
C LEU A 165 1.99 4.56 -24.04
N THR A 166 2.89 5.06 -23.20
CA THR A 166 3.64 6.30 -23.46
C THR A 166 4.45 6.22 -24.76
N CYS A 167 5.11 5.08 -25.00
CA CYS A 167 5.87 4.84 -26.22
C CYS A 167 4.97 4.87 -27.48
N LEU A 168 3.81 4.20 -27.43
CA LEU A 168 2.90 4.15 -28.56
C LEU A 168 2.27 5.52 -28.85
N LEU A 169 1.79 6.23 -27.81
CA LEU A 169 1.26 7.60 -27.93
C LEU A 169 2.27 8.55 -28.61
N ARG A 170 3.54 8.45 -28.23
CA ARG A 170 4.62 9.28 -28.81
C ARG A 170 4.89 8.97 -30.28
N ASN A 171 4.78 7.71 -30.70
CA ASN A 171 5.38 7.25 -31.96
C ASN A 171 4.38 6.86 -33.04
N ILE A 172 3.15 6.47 -32.69
CA ILE A 172 2.18 5.94 -33.66
C ILE A 172 0.80 6.61 -33.59
N SER A 173 0.57 7.51 -32.63
CA SER A 173 -0.73 8.21 -32.47
C SER A 173 -0.80 9.57 -33.17
N GLY A 174 0.18 9.93 -34.00
CA GLY A 174 0.19 11.18 -34.76
C GLY A 174 0.32 12.45 -33.89
N LEU A 175 0.77 12.32 -32.64
CA LEU A 175 0.93 13.43 -31.72
C LEU A 175 2.27 14.15 -31.93
N ALA A 176 2.24 15.48 -31.87
CA ALA A 176 3.44 16.30 -31.71
C ALA A 176 3.78 16.44 -30.21
N PRO A 177 5.05 16.70 -29.83
CA PRO A 177 5.38 17.03 -28.45
C PRO A 177 4.68 18.31 -27.98
N PRO A 178 4.57 18.55 -26.65
CA PRO A 178 3.95 19.77 -26.13
C PRO A 178 4.58 21.02 -26.73
N ALA A 179 3.75 21.95 -27.23
CA ALA A 179 4.24 23.17 -27.86
C ALA A 179 5.09 24.03 -26.91
N SER A 180 4.79 23.97 -25.61
CA SER A 180 5.52 24.69 -24.56
C SER A 180 6.99 24.27 -24.42
N THR A 181 7.32 23.01 -24.68
CA THR A 181 8.69 22.48 -24.51
C THR A 181 9.31 22.00 -25.81
N THR A 182 8.51 21.77 -26.84
CA THR A 182 8.88 21.09 -28.10
C THR A 182 9.60 19.75 -27.87
N SER A 183 9.37 19.10 -26.72
CA SER A 183 10.09 17.90 -26.32
C SER A 183 9.21 16.91 -25.54
N TRP A 184 9.38 15.63 -25.85
CA TRP A 184 8.81 14.51 -25.10
C TRP A 184 9.59 14.17 -23.82
N ASP A 185 10.74 14.81 -23.63
CA ASP A 185 11.74 14.47 -22.63
C ASP A 185 12.01 15.65 -21.67
N LYS A 186 11.17 16.69 -21.71
CA LYS A 186 11.21 17.85 -20.79
C LYS A 186 9.86 18.00 -20.08
N LEU A 187 9.87 18.15 -18.75
CA LEU A 187 8.67 18.40 -17.96
C LEU A 187 7.96 19.68 -18.45
N PRO A 188 6.70 19.61 -18.88
CA PRO A 188 5.94 20.80 -19.27
C PRO A 188 5.60 21.70 -18.08
N PRO A 189 5.52 23.02 -18.27
CA PRO A 189 5.13 23.94 -17.21
C PRO A 189 3.71 23.63 -16.72
N ALA A 190 3.40 23.98 -15.46
CA ALA A 190 2.09 23.76 -14.85
C ALA A 190 0.95 24.47 -15.61
N THR A 191 1.24 25.50 -16.41
CA THR A 191 0.24 26.17 -17.26
C THR A 191 -0.14 25.38 -18.50
N ASP A 192 0.68 24.40 -18.94
CA ASP A 192 0.36 23.53 -20.07
C ASP A 192 -0.47 22.33 -19.61
N GLN A 193 -1.78 22.47 -19.82
CA GLN A 193 -2.81 21.49 -19.44
C GLN A 193 -3.26 20.62 -20.62
N THR A 194 -2.54 20.66 -21.77
CA THR A 194 -2.87 19.82 -22.92
C THR A 194 -2.71 18.33 -22.58
N LYS A 195 -3.53 17.45 -23.19
CA LYS A 195 -3.42 16.00 -22.96
C LYS A 195 -2.02 15.46 -23.29
N VAL A 196 -1.36 15.99 -24.33
CA VAL A 196 0.03 15.63 -24.65
C VAL A 196 0.99 16.02 -23.52
N ALA A 197 0.83 17.21 -22.94
CA ALA A 197 1.63 17.62 -21.78
C ALA A 197 1.41 16.69 -20.58
N GLN A 198 0.18 16.21 -20.36
CA GLN A 198 -0.12 15.23 -19.31
C GLN A 198 0.58 13.89 -19.56
N VAL A 199 0.64 13.40 -20.80
CA VAL A 199 1.42 12.19 -21.14
C VAL A 199 2.90 12.38 -20.79
N VAL A 200 3.49 13.52 -21.12
CA VAL A 200 4.90 13.81 -20.79
C VAL A 200 5.12 13.94 -19.28
N ARG A 201 4.16 14.55 -18.56
CA ARG A 201 4.20 14.70 -17.10
C ARG A 201 4.17 13.35 -16.38
N LEU A 202 3.27 12.43 -16.76
CA LEU A 202 3.23 11.07 -16.20
C LEU A 202 4.53 10.30 -16.46
N LYS A 203 5.08 10.41 -17.67
CA LYS A 203 6.37 9.82 -17.99
C LYS A 203 7.51 10.39 -17.13
N HIS A 204 7.51 11.70 -16.92
CA HIS A 204 8.52 12.38 -16.09
C HIS A 204 8.47 11.87 -14.64
N TYR A 205 7.30 11.91 -14.00
CA TYR A 205 7.16 11.44 -12.61
C TYR A 205 7.44 9.95 -12.45
N ARG A 206 7.14 9.13 -13.46
CA ARG A 206 7.54 7.72 -13.46
C ARG A 206 9.07 7.59 -13.44
N ASN A 207 9.79 8.43 -14.17
CA ASN A 207 11.25 8.38 -14.12
C ASN A 207 11.80 8.89 -12.78
N ASP A 208 11.23 9.97 -12.24
CA ASP A 208 11.67 10.53 -10.96
C ASP A 208 11.44 9.56 -9.79
N LEU A 209 10.26 8.92 -9.76
CA LEU A 209 9.90 8.00 -8.68
C LEU A 209 10.55 6.62 -8.78
N TYR A 210 11.07 6.19 -9.94
CA TYR A 210 11.54 4.80 -10.11
C TYR A 210 12.92 4.61 -10.72
N ALA A 211 13.46 5.56 -11.49
CA ALA A 211 14.69 5.29 -12.23
C ALA A 211 15.93 5.29 -11.32
N HIS A 212 15.99 6.17 -10.32
CA HIS A 212 17.21 6.43 -9.54
C HIS A 212 16.95 6.72 -8.04
N ILE A 213 15.89 6.14 -7.46
CA ILE A 213 15.61 6.32 -6.03
C ILE A 213 16.57 5.50 -5.17
N LYS A 214 16.99 6.07 -4.04
CA LYS A 214 17.84 5.38 -3.04
C LYS A 214 17.03 4.73 -1.93
N THR A 215 15.80 5.20 -1.75
CA THR A 215 14.85 4.78 -0.72
C THR A 215 13.44 4.91 -1.28
N THR A 216 12.51 4.14 -0.74
CA THR A 216 11.07 4.25 -1.02
C THR A 216 10.39 5.29 -0.11
N GLU A 217 11.15 6.16 0.54
CA GLU A 217 10.61 7.21 1.40
C GLU A 217 10.36 8.47 0.58
N VAL A 218 9.13 8.96 0.62
CA VAL A 218 8.72 10.23 0.02
C VAL A 218 8.20 11.14 1.12
N GLU A 219 8.83 12.32 1.27
CA GLU A 219 8.40 13.33 2.23
C GLU A 219 6.98 13.79 1.93
N THR A 220 6.22 14.14 2.97
CA THR A 220 4.81 14.53 2.83
C THR A 220 4.61 15.73 1.89
N ALA A 221 5.55 16.68 1.87
CA ALA A 221 5.50 17.81 0.94
C ALA A 221 5.63 17.38 -0.53
N ASP A 222 6.62 16.52 -0.82
CA ASP A 222 6.83 15.98 -2.17
C ASP A 222 5.65 15.08 -2.57
N PHE A 223 5.16 14.26 -1.64
CA PHE A 223 3.97 13.43 -1.83
C PHE A 223 2.77 14.28 -2.26
N ASN A 224 2.46 15.36 -1.56
CA ASN A 224 1.34 16.23 -1.88
C ASN A 224 1.48 16.86 -3.27
N GLN A 225 2.69 17.28 -3.64
CA GLN A 225 2.96 17.85 -4.97
C GLN A 225 2.80 16.81 -6.08
N TYR A 226 3.45 15.64 -5.94
CA TYR A 226 3.30 14.54 -6.90
C TYR A 226 1.85 14.09 -7.01
N TRP A 227 1.15 13.96 -5.88
CA TRP A 227 -0.25 13.54 -5.86
C TRP A 227 -1.12 14.52 -6.64
N ALA A 228 -1.00 15.83 -6.38
CA ALA A 228 -1.76 16.86 -7.07
C ALA A 228 -1.49 16.85 -8.57
N ASP A 229 -0.23 16.81 -8.98
CA ASP A 229 0.14 16.86 -10.39
C ASP A 229 -0.24 15.59 -11.16
N ILE A 230 -0.04 14.42 -10.56
CA ILE A 230 -0.38 13.13 -11.16
C ILE A 230 -1.90 13.01 -11.26
N SER A 231 -2.65 13.26 -10.18
CA SER A 231 -4.11 13.16 -10.19
C SER A 231 -4.75 14.09 -11.23
N ALA A 232 -4.30 15.34 -11.32
CA ALA A 232 -4.76 16.28 -12.36
C ALA A 232 -4.49 15.74 -13.78
N ALA A 233 -3.31 15.14 -14.01
CA ALA A 233 -2.97 14.52 -15.29
C ALA A 233 -3.89 13.32 -15.61
N LEU A 234 -4.17 12.45 -14.63
CA LEU A 234 -5.08 11.31 -14.81
C LEU A 234 -6.49 11.76 -15.19
N LEU A 235 -7.04 12.71 -14.44
CA LEU A 235 -8.39 13.23 -14.65
C LEU A 235 -8.53 13.92 -16.01
N SER A 236 -7.49 14.66 -16.45
CA SER A 236 -7.45 15.30 -17.77
C SER A 236 -7.44 14.27 -18.91
N LEU A 237 -6.68 13.18 -18.77
CA LEU A 237 -6.64 12.11 -19.76
C LEU A 237 -7.95 11.30 -19.77
N GLY A 238 -8.62 11.19 -18.61
CA GLY A 238 -9.86 10.46 -18.39
C GLY A 238 -9.63 8.96 -18.22
N GLY A 239 -10.68 8.22 -17.85
CA GLY A 239 -10.59 6.78 -17.53
C GLY A 239 -10.45 6.49 -16.04
N ILE A 240 -10.20 7.52 -15.24
CA ILE A 240 -10.26 7.52 -13.77
C ILE A 240 -11.13 8.71 -13.33
N SER A 241 -11.96 8.51 -12.32
CA SER A 241 -12.80 9.55 -11.70
C SER A 241 -12.13 10.21 -10.50
N GLN A 242 -12.60 11.40 -10.12
CA GLN A 242 -12.15 12.08 -8.90
C GLN A 242 -12.40 11.20 -7.66
N VAL A 243 -13.53 10.48 -7.64
CA VAL A 243 -13.89 9.57 -6.55
C VAL A 243 -12.86 8.46 -6.39
N GLU A 244 -12.45 7.80 -7.48
CA GLU A 244 -11.39 6.77 -7.44
C GLU A 244 -10.05 7.32 -6.91
N VAL A 245 -9.71 8.56 -7.25
CA VAL A 245 -8.51 9.23 -6.73
C VAL A 245 -8.64 9.50 -5.24
N ASP A 246 -9.75 10.10 -4.81
CA ASP A 246 -9.98 10.47 -3.41
C ASP A 246 -10.03 9.22 -2.52
N ASP A 247 -10.69 8.15 -2.99
CA ASP A 247 -10.74 6.85 -2.31
C ASP A 247 -9.35 6.27 -2.12
N LEU A 248 -8.48 6.33 -3.15
CA LEU A 248 -7.09 5.88 -3.03
C LEU A 248 -6.29 6.75 -2.05
N TYR A 249 -6.55 8.06 -2.00
CA TYR A 249 -5.84 8.97 -1.10
C TYR A 249 -6.06 8.60 0.37
N VAL A 250 -7.30 8.29 0.73
CA VAL A 250 -7.68 7.93 2.11
C VAL A 250 -7.52 6.44 2.41
N ALA A 251 -7.31 5.60 1.40
CA ALA A 251 -7.18 4.16 1.57
C ALA A 251 -6.06 3.80 2.55
N PRO A 252 -6.31 2.89 3.51
CA PRO A 252 -5.27 2.35 4.37
C PRO A 252 -4.33 1.45 3.55
N LEU A 253 -3.03 1.54 3.83
CA LEU A 253 -2.00 0.72 3.18
C LEU A 253 -1.52 -0.47 4.02
N GLY A 254 -1.74 -0.43 5.34
CA GLY A 254 -1.36 -1.48 6.29
C GLY A 254 -2.49 -2.43 6.65
N GLU A 255 -2.18 -3.43 7.48
CA GLU A 255 -3.20 -4.18 8.22
C GLU A 255 -4.08 -3.19 8.98
N MET A 256 -5.41 -3.37 8.95
CA MET A 256 -6.31 -2.53 9.74
C MET A 256 -5.83 -2.55 11.18
N ASP A 257 -5.58 -1.37 11.76
CA ASP A 257 -5.39 -1.26 13.20
C ASP A 257 -6.75 -1.51 13.85
N TYR A 258 -7.06 -2.79 14.04
CA TYR A 258 -8.28 -3.25 14.67
C TYR A 258 -8.45 -2.64 16.07
N GLY A 259 -7.36 -2.29 16.76
CA GLY A 259 -7.41 -1.59 18.04
C GLY A 259 -8.04 -0.21 17.91
N LYS A 260 -7.63 0.57 16.90
CA LYS A 260 -8.16 1.91 16.62
C LYS A 260 -9.63 1.88 16.15
N LEU A 261 -9.99 0.91 15.30
CA LEU A 261 -11.39 0.68 14.90
C LEU A 261 -12.30 0.36 16.08
N LEU A 262 -11.80 -0.42 17.05
CA LEU A 262 -12.54 -0.76 18.27
C LEU A 262 -12.71 0.43 19.22
N GLU A 263 -11.72 1.31 19.34
CA GLU A 263 -11.86 2.56 20.10
C GLU A 263 -12.92 3.51 19.49
N GLU A 264 -12.95 3.63 18.17
CA GLU A 264 -13.98 4.43 17.50
C GLU A 264 -15.39 3.88 17.69
N TRP A 265 -15.55 2.56 17.72
CA TRP A 265 -16.84 1.92 18.02
C TRP A 265 -17.25 2.14 19.48
N TRP A 266 -16.30 2.08 20.40
CA TRP A 266 -16.54 2.31 21.83
C TRP A 266 -17.03 3.73 22.14
N HIS A 267 -16.55 4.74 21.40
CA HIS A 267 -16.95 6.14 21.61
C HIS A 267 -18.24 6.54 20.88
N ARG A 268 -18.75 5.70 19.97
CA ARG A 268 -20.01 5.95 19.24
C ARG A 268 -21.22 5.20 19.81
N GLY A 269 -21.03 4.32 20.79
CA GLY A 269 -22.09 3.61 21.52
C GLY A 269 -22.32 4.17 22.91
#